data_AF-A0A973RU06-F1
#
_entry.id   AF-A0A973RU06-F1
#
_cell.length_a   1.000
_cell.length_b   1.000
_cell.length_c   1.000
_cell.angle_alpha   90.00
_cell.angle_beta   90.00
_cell.angle_gamma   90.00
#
_symmetry.space_group_name_H-M   'P 1'
#
loop_
_entity.id
_entity.type
_entity.pdbx_description
1 polymer ?
#
loop_
_entity_poly.entity_id
_entity_poly.type
_entity_poly.pdbx_seq_one_letter_code
_entity_poly.pdbx_strand_id
1 'polypeptide(L)'
;MRLILDDGCTATVTGDPLHFTPRFDFPGQCVRIAEYVDVEEWQRFLVDTFGSQEWLWDDPDELRFAPDSRELVGAGFRLPHESAPAEDCARVPATPAVHPGGLRADEARDFRLEATAELCRAPGDAVLTCLRDLDVLDEPLEARIGIAPDVALLVQHGTVVGWSLTDPVRYLTPGFAAPDPNPPSPSTRRLLTECLDLITTPLLYEVRNRNPATLDRLRALDEALRNQHEDRHRADALLALIGNLVEDYADGPTGQKQ
;
A
#
# COMPACT_ATOMS: atom_id res chain seq x y z
N MET A 1 1.65 -5.11 -24.27
CA MET A 1 0.52 -4.17 -24.07
C MET A 1 1.11 -2.79 -23.78
N ARG A 2 0.53 -1.70 -24.28
CA ARG A 2 0.95 -0.34 -23.92
C ARG A 2 -0.01 0.20 -22.86
N LEU A 3 0.53 0.79 -21.81
CA LEU A 3 -0.18 1.38 -20.69
C LEU A 3 -0.07 2.90 -20.75
N ILE A 4 -1.13 3.57 -20.33
CA ILE A 4 -1.18 4.98 -20.04
C ILE A 4 -0.98 5.12 -18.53
N LEU A 5 0.08 5.81 -18.17
CA LEU A 5 0.29 6.36 -16.84
C LEU A 5 -0.30 7.79 -16.83
N ASP A 6 -0.35 8.42 -15.68
CA ASP A 6 -0.78 9.82 -15.59
C ASP A 6 0.20 10.78 -16.31
N ASP A 7 -0.23 12.04 -16.49
CA ASP A 7 0.46 13.09 -17.27
C ASP A 7 0.76 12.74 -18.73
N GLY A 8 0.04 11.75 -19.28
CA GLY A 8 0.23 11.25 -20.64
C GLY A 8 1.53 10.47 -20.83
N CYS A 9 2.22 10.10 -19.74
CA CYS A 9 3.35 9.19 -19.80
C CYS A 9 2.85 7.79 -20.17
N THR A 10 3.63 7.06 -20.97
CA THR A 10 3.24 5.71 -21.40
C THR A 10 4.37 4.72 -21.18
N ALA A 11 3.98 3.49 -20.85
CA ALA A 11 4.92 2.39 -20.68
C ALA A 11 4.43 1.14 -21.41
N THR A 12 5.36 0.35 -21.91
CA THR A 12 5.06 -0.93 -22.54
C THR A 12 5.29 -2.06 -21.52
N VAL A 13 4.32 -2.95 -21.36
CA VAL A 13 4.47 -4.18 -20.57
C VAL A 13 5.51 -5.09 -21.23
N THR A 14 6.52 -5.48 -20.46
CA THR A 14 7.60 -6.40 -20.84
C THR A 14 7.45 -7.75 -20.13
N GLY A 15 8.36 -8.69 -20.39
CA GLY A 15 8.28 -10.06 -19.87
C GLY A 15 8.78 -10.25 -18.43
N ASP A 16 9.51 -9.28 -17.88
CA ASP A 16 10.32 -9.48 -16.66
C ASP A 16 9.84 -8.56 -15.51
N PRO A 17 9.02 -9.07 -14.58
CA PRO A 17 8.64 -8.35 -13.37
C PRO A 17 9.84 -8.02 -12.48
N LEU A 18 9.66 -7.08 -11.55
CA LEU A 18 10.59 -6.87 -10.45
C LEU A 18 10.71 -8.15 -9.62
N HIS A 19 11.94 -8.52 -9.26
CA HIS A 19 12.21 -9.69 -8.42
C HIS A 19 12.34 -9.35 -6.94
N PHE A 20 12.19 -8.07 -6.58
CA PHE A 20 12.23 -7.62 -5.19
C PHE A 20 11.00 -8.09 -4.43
N THR A 21 11.21 -8.54 -3.19
CA THR A 21 10.10 -8.89 -2.30
C THR A 21 9.42 -7.59 -1.84
N PRO A 22 8.09 -7.44 -2.00
CA PRO A 22 7.39 -6.27 -1.50
C PRO A 22 7.62 -6.08 0.00
N ARG A 23 7.67 -4.83 0.44
CA ARG A 23 7.68 -4.43 1.85
C ARG A 23 6.45 -3.60 2.11
N PHE A 24 5.50 -4.15 2.85
CA PHE A 24 4.37 -3.41 3.35
C PHE A 24 4.78 -2.68 4.64
N ASP A 25 5.32 -1.47 4.45
CA ASP A 25 5.67 -0.54 5.51
C ASP A 25 4.38 0.00 6.13
N PHE A 26 3.92 -0.69 7.18
CA PHE A 26 2.64 -0.38 7.82
C PHE A 26 2.64 0.99 8.53
N PRO A 27 3.70 1.39 9.27
CA PRO A 27 3.82 2.75 9.80
C PRO A 27 3.84 3.82 8.73
N GLY A 28 4.55 3.57 7.62
CA GLY A 28 4.56 4.46 6.45
C GLY A 28 3.28 4.40 5.61
N GLN A 29 2.37 3.46 5.90
CA GLN A 29 1.16 3.16 5.14
C GLN A 29 1.39 3.02 3.63
N CYS A 30 2.36 2.20 3.24
CA CYS A 30 2.68 2.00 1.84
C CYS A 30 3.38 0.67 1.55
N VAL A 31 3.31 0.23 0.30
CA VAL A 31 4.01 -0.94 -0.23
C VAL A 31 5.22 -0.48 -1.03
N ARG A 32 6.42 -0.95 -0.70
CA ARG A 32 7.67 -0.62 -1.38
C ARG A 32 8.24 -1.84 -2.10
N ILE A 33 8.69 -1.65 -3.33
CA ILE A 33 9.26 -2.71 -4.19
C ILE A 33 10.53 -2.16 -4.81
N ALA A 34 11.66 -2.32 -4.12
CA ALA A 34 12.96 -1.85 -4.56
C ALA A 34 14.07 -2.51 -3.75
N GLU A 35 15.32 -2.37 -4.21
CA GLU A 35 16.49 -2.96 -3.55
C GLU A 35 16.93 -2.21 -2.29
N TYR A 36 16.73 -0.89 -2.24
CA TYR A 36 17.24 -0.03 -1.16
C TYR A 36 16.83 -0.54 0.23
N VAL A 37 17.71 -0.50 1.22
CA VAL A 37 17.44 -1.01 2.58
C VAL A 37 17.46 0.05 3.67
N ASP A 38 17.70 1.31 3.31
CA ASP A 38 17.65 2.44 4.22
C ASP A 38 17.31 3.75 3.48
N VAL A 39 17.25 4.85 4.24
CA VAL A 39 16.93 6.18 3.73
C VAL A 39 18.00 6.71 2.77
N GLU A 40 19.28 6.42 3.01
CA GLU A 40 20.37 6.93 2.17
C GLU A 40 20.34 6.28 0.79
N GLU A 41 20.15 4.96 0.76
CA GLU A 41 19.98 4.21 -0.49
C GLU A 41 18.68 4.58 -1.21
N TRP A 42 17.59 4.81 -0.48
CA TRP A 42 16.35 5.32 -1.07
C TRP A 42 16.56 6.68 -1.73
N GLN A 43 17.18 7.64 -1.04
CA GLN A 43 17.47 8.96 -1.61
C GLN A 43 18.37 8.88 -2.83
N ARG A 44 19.40 8.03 -2.80
CA ARG A 44 20.25 7.77 -3.97
C ARG A 44 19.45 7.17 -5.12
N PHE A 45 18.58 6.20 -4.83
CA PHE A 45 17.69 5.59 -5.81
C PHE A 45 16.77 6.62 -6.48
N LEU A 46 16.23 7.59 -5.75
CA LEU A 46 15.42 8.67 -6.34
C LEU A 46 16.22 9.59 -7.26
N VAL A 47 17.51 9.80 -6.98
CA VAL A 47 18.41 10.62 -7.81
C VAL A 47 18.88 9.86 -9.05
N ASP A 48 19.10 8.56 -8.93
CA ASP A 48 19.65 7.70 -9.99
C ASP A 48 18.57 7.18 -10.96
N THR A 49 17.29 7.45 -10.69
CA THR A 49 16.14 7.02 -11.50
C THR A 49 15.29 8.20 -11.95
N PHE A 50 14.42 7.98 -12.94
CA PHE A 50 13.37 8.93 -13.33
C PHE A 50 12.00 8.29 -13.11
N GLY A 51 10.94 9.10 -13.03
CA GLY A 51 9.57 8.60 -12.96
C GLY A 51 8.64 9.46 -12.14
N SER A 52 7.83 8.84 -11.26
CA SER A 52 6.96 9.57 -10.33
C SER A 52 7.77 10.53 -9.45
N GLN A 53 7.34 11.78 -9.34
CA GLN A 53 7.97 12.79 -8.48
C GLN A 53 7.00 13.29 -7.40
N GLU A 54 7.47 13.40 -6.17
CA GLU A 54 6.78 14.13 -5.09
C GLU A 54 6.64 15.61 -5.47
N TRP A 55 5.46 16.18 -5.21
CA TRP A 55 5.23 17.62 -5.31
C TRP A 55 4.92 18.14 -3.92
N LEU A 56 5.28 19.40 -3.64
CA LEU A 56 5.09 20.02 -2.32
C LEU A 56 3.69 19.70 -1.78
N TRP A 57 3.66 19.03 -0.61
CA TRP A 57 2.47 18.67 0.19
C TRP A 57 1.70 17.42 -0.24
N ASP A 58 2.24 16.57 -1.11
CA ASP A 58 1.58 15.32 -1.49
C ASP A 58 2.55 14.17 -1.81
N ASP A 59 2.10 12.94 -1.51
CA ASP A 59 2.85 11.69 -1.65
C ASP A 59 2.18 10.81 -2.73
N PRO A 60 2.54 10.97 -4.02
CA PRO A 60 1.98 10.17 -5.10
C PRO A 60 2.40 8.69 -5.02
N ASP A 61 1.71 7.85 -5.79
CA ASP A 61 2.22 6.52 -6.07
C ASP A 61 3.49 6.64 -6.94
N GLU A 62 4.43 5.73 -6.70
CA GLU A 62 5.77 5.77 -7.26
C GLU A 62 5.99 4.63 -8.27
N LEU A 63 6.39 5.00 -9.48
CA LEU A 63 7.05 4.10 -10.44
C LEU A 63 8.38 4.73 -10.83
N ARG A 64 9.49 4.00 -10.61
CA ARG A 64 10.84 4.45 -10.94
C ARG A 64 11.47 3.57 -12.01
N PHE A 65 12.08 4.23 -12.99
CA PHE A 65 12.70 3.61 -14.16
C PHE A 65 14.19 3.93 -14.23
N ALA A 66 14.98 2.95 -14.67
CA ALA A 66 16.40 3.15 -14.94
C ALA A 66 16.58 4.07 -16.17
N PRO A 67 17.40 5.14 -16.12
CA PRO A 67 17.55 6.09 -17.23
C PRO A 67 17.95 5.45 -18.57
N ASP A 68 18.84 4.46 -18.53
CA ASP A 68 19.42 3.86 -19.74
C ASP A 68 18.48 2.82 -20.40
N SER A 69 17.95 1.87 -19.62
CA SER A 69 17.08 0.82 -20.15
C SER A 69 15.63 1.26 -20.25
N ARG A 70 15.24 2.27 -19.46
CA ARG A 70 13.85 2.69 -19.20
C ARG A 70 13.01 1.58 -18.58
N GLU A 71 13.62 0.53 -18.05
CA GLU A 71 12.92 -0.56 -17.37
C GLU A 71 12.56 -0.13 -15.95
N LEU A 72 11.41 -0.61 -15.47
CA LEU A 72 10.98 -0.42 -14.10
C LEU A 72 11.99 -1.08 -13.18
N VAL A 73 12.52 -0.32 -12.22
CA VAL A 73 13.51 -0.79 -11.24
C VAL A 73 13.02 -0.62 -9.81
N GLY A 74 11.93 0.11 -9.60
CA GLY A 74 11.22 0.08 -8.34
C GLY A 74 9.84 0.72 -8.42
N ALA A 75 9.04 0.45 -7.38
CA ALA A 75 7.71 1.00 -7.23
C ALA A 75 7.38 1.21 -5.76
N GLY A 76 6.47 2.14 -5.49
CA GLY A 76 5.94 2.47 -4.18
C GLY A 76 4.45 2.77 -4.29
N PHE A 77 3.62 2.26 -3.40
CA PHE A 77 2.18 2.50 -3.46
C PHE A 77 1.62 2.88 -2.09
N ARG A 78 0.85 3.96 -2.01
CA ARG A 78 0.25 4.48 -0.80
C ARG A 78 -1.04 3.73 -0.48
N LEU A 79 -1.22 3.36 0.78
CA LEU A 79 -2.48 2.80 1.24
C LEU A 79 -3.50 3.94 1.42
N PRO A 80 -4.66 3.89 0.76
CA PRO A 80 -5.70 4.89 0.97
C PRO A 80 -6.28 4.82 2.38
N HIS A 81 -6.67 5.97 2.94
CA HIS A 81 -7.38 6.02 4.21
C HIS A 81 -8.88 5.73 4.07
N GLU A 82 -9.47 5.97 2.90
CA GLU A 82 -10.89 5.71 2.67
C GLU A 82 -11.09 4.21 2.38
N SER A 83 -11.90 3.54 3.21
CA SER A 83 -12.26 2.15 2.99
C SER A 83 -13.59 2.09 2.25
N ALA A 84 -13.59 1.40 1.12
CA ALA A 84 -14.79 1.19 0.33
C ALA A 84 -15.84 0.38 1.14
N PRO A 85 -17.14 0.62 0.92
CA PRO A 85 -18.20 -0.21 1.47
C PRO A 85 -18.06 -1.69 1.08
N ALA A 86 -18.57 -2.59 1.91
CA ALA A 86 -18.49 -4.03 1.67
C ALA A 86 -19.17 -4.47 0.35
N GLU A 87 -20.23 -3.77 -0.06
CA GLU A 87 -20.92 -4.00 -1.33
C GLU A 87 -20.05 -3.68 -2.55
N ASP A 88 -19.25 -2.62 -2.48
CA ASP A 88 -18.29 -2.26 -3.52
C ASP A 88 -17.07 -3.18 -3.49
N CYS A 89 -16.57 -3.54 -2.31
CA CYS A 89 -15.51 -4.54 -2.17
C CYS A 89 -15.89 -5.87 -2.84
N ALA A 90 -17.16 -6.27 -2.77
CA ALA A 90 -17.66 -7.50 -3.41
C ALA A 90 -17.73 -7.41 -4.94
N ARG A 91 -17.70 -6.20 -5.52
CA ARG A 91 -17.69 -5.95 -6.96
C ARG A 91 -16.29 -5.97 -7.57
N VAL A 92 -15.23 -5.94 -6.76
CA VAL A 92 -13.85 -5.98 -7.26
C VAL A 92 -13.64 -7.21 -8.15
N PRO A 93 -13.31 -7.02 -9.44
CA PRO A 93 -13.29 -8.13 -10.39
C PRO A 93 -12.10 -9.05 -10.14
N ALA A 94 -12.36 -10.34 -9.99
CA ALA A 94 -11.32 -11.37 -9.93
C ALA A 94 -10.67 -11.66 -11.29
N THR A 95 -11.31 -11.22 -12.38
CA THR A 95 -10.87 -11.40 -13.77
C THR A 95 -10.47 -10.05 -14.39
N PRO A 96 -9.50 -10.04 -15.32
CA PRO A 96 -8.73 -11.19 -15.83
C PRO A 96 -7.75 -11.76 -14.79
N ALA A 97 -7.09 -12.87 -15.10
CA ALA A 97 -6.03 -13.39 -14.24
C ALA A 97 -4.83 -12.43 -14.22
N VAL A 98 -4.03 -12.46 -13.15
CA VAL A 98 -2.79 -11.70 -13.09
C VAL A 98 -1.79 -12.28 -14.08
N HIS A 99 -1.27 -11.44 -14.97
CA HIS A 99 -0.22 -11.78 -15.91
C HIS A 99 1.09 -11.12 -15.46
N PRO A 100 2.17 -11.88 -15.21
CA PRO A 100 3.45 -11.29 -14.83
C PRO A 100 3.96 -10.42 -15.98
N GLY A 101 4.44 -9.23 -15.66
CA GLY A 101 5.13 -8.38 -16.63
C GLY A 101 5.86 -7.21 -15.97
N GLY A 102 7.05 -6.93 -16.47
CA GLY A 102 7.75 -5.68 -16.19
C GLY A 102 7.12 -4.52 -16.95
N LEU A 103 7.66 -3.32 -16.74
CA LEU A 103 7.32 -2.14 -17.51
C LEU A 103 8.58 -1.54 -18.11
N ARG A 104 8.46 -1.01 -19.32
CA ARG A 104 9.47 -0.15 -19.92
C ARG A 104 8.83 1.15 -20.35
N ALA A 105 9.26 2.27 -19.77
CA ALA A 105 8.78 3.59 -20.15
C ALA A 105 9.15 3.89 -21.62
N ASP A 106 8.21 4.48 -22.35
CA ASP A 106 8.42 4.81 -23.75
C ASP A 106 9.38 6.00 -23.90
N GLU A 107 9.44 6.89 -22.90
CA GLU A 107 10.31 8.07 -22.86
C GLU A 107 10.93 8.24 -21.47
N ALA A 108 12.16 8.73 -21.40
CA ALA A 108 12.81 9.08 -20.14
C ALA A 108 12.36 10.47 -19.69
N ARG A 109 11.29 10.50 -18.90
CA ARG A 109 10.65 11.73 -18.43
C ARG A 109 9.98 11.49 -17.09
N ASP A 110 10.12 12.47 -16.19
CA ASP A 110 9.36 12.49 -14.94
C ASP A 110 7.88 12.79 -15.18
N PHE A 111 7.04 12.15 -14.38
CA PHE A 111 5.60 12.29 -14.39
C PHE A 111 5.08 12.24 -12.95
N ARG A 112 3.79 12.40 -12.78
CA ARG A 112 3.12 12.16 -11.51
C ARG A 112 2.11 11.04 -11.70
N LEU A 113 2.15 10.02 -10.84
CA LEU A 113 1.12 8.98 -10.76
C LEU A 113 0.26 9.26 -9.54
N GLU A 114 -1.01 9.58 -9.74
CA GLU A 114 -1.90 9.89 -8.64
C GLU A 114 -2.04 8.70 -7.70
N ALA A 115 -2.01 8.96 -6.40
CA ALA A 115 -2.30 7.93 -5.41
C ALA A 115 -3.75 7.48 -5.54
N THR A 116 -3.98 6.19 -5.33
CA THR A 116 -5.33 5.62 -5.23
C THR A 116 -6.10 6.22 -4.06
N ALA A 117 -7.41 6.44 -4.21
CA ALA A 117 -8.25 7.04 -3.18
C ALA A 117 -9.06 6.02 -2.36
N GLU A 118 -9.34 4.84 -2.91
CA GLU A 118 -10.31 3.90 -2.34
C GLU A 118 -9.66 2.55 -2.05
N LEU A 119 -9.77 2.07 -0.81
CA LEU A 119 -9.30 0.74 -0.42
C LEU A 119 -10.46 -0.26 -0.39
N CYS A 120 -10.43 -1.23 -1.29
CA CYS A 120 -11.27 -2.41 -1.25
C CYS A 120 -10.54 -3.59 -0.58
N ARG A 121 -11.18 -4.23 0.39
CA ARG A 121 -10.59 -5.33 1.17
C ARG A 121 -11.32 -6.65 0.90
N ALA A 122 -10.59 -7.66 0.45
CA ALA A 122 -11.15 -9.01 0.36
C ALA A 122 -11.40 -9.59 1.77
N PRO A 123 -12.29 -10.60 1.93
CA PRO A 123 -12.53 -11.23 3.22
C PRO A 123 -11.23 -11.70 3.92
N GLY A 124 -11.09 -11.34 5.20
CA GLY A 124 -9.89 -11.62 5.99
C GLY A 124 -8.63 -10.87 5.53
N ASP A 125 -8.81 -9.80 4.75
CA ASP A 125 -7.76 -8.97 4.16
C ASP A 125 -6.73 -9.78 3.37
N ALA A 126 -7.18 -10.86 2.73
CA ALA A 126 -6.34 -11.74 1.92
C ALA A 126 -5.80 -11.04 0.66
N VAL A 127 -6.48 -9.98 0.22
CA VAL A 127 -6.04 -9.09 -0.86
C VAL A 127 -6.47 -7.67 -0.49
N LEU A 128 -5.53 -6.72 -0.58
CA LEU A 128 -5.82 -5.30 -0.57
C LEU A 128 -5.88 -4.84 -2.03
N THR A 129 -6.96 -4.19 -2.42
CA THR A 129 -7.11 -3.60 -3.76
C THR A 129 -7.36 -2.12 -3.61
N CYS A 130 -6.43 -1.31 -4.08
CA CYS A 130 -6.53 0.14 -4.03
C CYS A 130 -6.90 0.66 -5.42
N LEU A 131 -7.93 1.49 -5.49
CA LEU A 131 -8.51 2.01 -6.73
C LEU A 131 -8.40 3.53 -6.75
N ARG A 132 -8.26 4.09 -7.96
CA ARG A 132 -8.31 5.54 -8.17
C ARG A 132 -9.59 6.14 -7.59
N ASP A 133 -10.72 5.48 -7.84
CA ASP A 133 -12.06 5.80 -7.35
C ASP A 133 -12.96 4.55 -7.52
N LEU A 134 -14.19 4.62 -7.01
CA LEU A 134 -15.16 3.51 -7.11
C LEU A 134 -15.80 3.37 -8.50
N ASP A 135 -15.73 4.39 -9.36
CA ASP A 135 -16.31 4.34 -10.71
C ASP A 135 -15.58 3.30 -11.58
N VAL A 136 -14.32 2.98 -11.24
CA VAL A 136 -13.56 1.85 -11.82
C VAL A 136 -14.34 0.53 -11.78
N LEU A 137 -15.19 0.33 -10.76
CA LEU A 137 -15.97 -0.90 -10.56
C LEU A 137 -17.22 -1.00 -11.46
N ASP A 138 -17.54 0.03 -12.25
CA ASP A 138 -18.69 0.03 -13.16
C ASP A 138 -18.38 -0.70 -14.48
N GLU A 139 -17.09 -0.91 -14.78
CA GLU A 139 -16.62 -1.54 -16.00
C GLU A 139 -15.59 -2.65 -15.71
N PRO A 140 -15.49 -3.69 -16.56
CA PRO A 140 -14.50 -4.74 -16.35
C PRO A 140 -13.06 -4.21 -16.52
N LEU A 141 -12.12 -4.81 -15.79
CA LEU A 141 -10.69 -4.60 -16.03
C LEU A 141 -10.29 -5.23 -17.37
N GLU A 142 -9.41 -4.55 -18.09
CA GLU A 142 -8.80 -5.06 -19.32
C GLU A 142 -7.64 -6.01 -18.99
N ALA A 143 -6.84 -5.67 -17.99
CA ALA A 143 -5.67 -6.45 -17.59
C ALA A 143 -5.32 -6.27 -16.11
N ARG A 144 -4.58 -7.25 -15.59
CA ARG A 144 -3.91 -7.18 -14.28
C ARG A 144 -2.45 -7.56 -14.48
N ILE A 145 -1.54 -6.62 -14.30
CA ILE A 145 -0.11 -6.78 -14.60
C ILE A 145 0.65 -7.02 -13.30
N GLY A 146 1.12 -8.24 -13.07
CA GLY A 146 1.93 -8.60 -11.92
C GLY A 146 3.35 -8.06 -12.05
N ILE A 147 3.60 -6.87 -11.49
CA ILE A 147 4.89 -6.16 -11.61
C ILE A 147 5.92 -6.62 -10.59
N ALA A 148 5.50 -7.33 -9.54
CA ALA A 148 6.36 -7.91 -8.50
C ALA A 148 5.65 -9.11 -7.85
N PRO A 149 6.32 -9.92 -6.98
CA PRO A 149 5.65 -10.98 -6.24
C PRO A 149 4.41 -10.46 -5.52
N ASP A 150 3.25 -11.07 -5.77
CA ASP A 150 1.96 -10.75 -5.13
C ASP A 150 1.46 -9.30 -5.29
N VAL A 151 2.10 -8.47 -6.13
CA VAL A 151 1.67 -7.11 -6.46
C VAL A 151 1.31 -7.01 -7.93
N ALA A 152 0.12 -6.46 -8.21
CA ALA A 152 -0.35 -6.25 -9.57
C ALA A 152 -0.90 -4.83 -9.77
N LEU A 153 -0.65 -4.26 -10.95
CA LEU A 153 -1.34 -3.08 -11.45
C LEU A 153 -2.66 -3.48 -12.09
N LEU A 154 -3.70 -2.69 -11.87
CA LEU A 154 -5.03 -2.85 -12.47
C LEU A 154 -5.17 -1.91 -13.64
N VAL A 155 -5.63 -2.42 -14.79
CA VAL A 155 -5.68 -1.67 -16.04
C VAL A 155 -7.08 -1.68 -16.61
N GLN A 156 -7.56 -0.50 -16.99
CA GLN A 156 -8.83 -0.28 -17.66
C GLN A 156 -8.66 0.79 -18.74
N HIS A 157 -9.14 0.49 -19.95
CA HIS A 157 -8.96 1.35 -21.14
C HIS A 157 -7.50 1.75 -21.40
N GLY A 158 -6.58 0.80 -21.18
CA GLY A 158 -5.14 1.03 -21.24
C GLY A 158 -4.55 1.87 -20.09
N THR A 159 -5.33 2.44 -19.19
CA THR A 159 -4.86 3.28 -18.07
C THR A 159 -4.69 2.46 -16.80
N VAL A 160 -3.64 2.76 -16.02
CA VAL A 160 -3.50 2.21 -14.65
C VAL A 160 -4.53 2.88 -13.73
N VAL A 161 -5.48 2.09 -13.23
CA VAL A 161 -6.60 2.58 -12.40
C VAL A 161 -6.50 2.14 -10.93
N GLY A 162 -5.44 1.42 -10.59
CA GLY A 162 -5.22 0.95 -9.23
C GLY A 162 -4.14 -0.11 -9.15
N TRP A 163 -4.02 -0.69 -7.97
CA TRP A 163 -3.07 -1.77 -7.68
C TRP A 163 -3.65 -2.72 -6.64
N SER A 164 -3.08 -3.92 -6.54
CA SER A 164 -3.46 -4.90 -5.54
C SER A 164 -2.25 -5.57 -4.92
N LEU A 165 -2.32 -5.85 -3.61
CA LEU A 165 -1.35 -6.67 -2.87
C LEU A 165 -2.06 -7.92 -2.33
N THR A 166 -1.59 -9.09 -2.75
CA THR A 166 -2.05 -10.40 -2.25
C THR A 166 -1.28 -10.77 -0.99
N ASP A 167 -1.98 -11.34 -0.01
CA ASP A 167 -1.45 -11.73 1.30
C ASP A 167 -0.59 -10.64 1.98
N PRO A 168 -1.16 -9.44 2.26
CA PRO A 168 -0.41 -8.29 2.77
C PRO A 168 0.38 -8.59 4.06
N VAL A 169 -0.14 -9.50 4.90
CA VAL A 169 0.49 -9.89 6.17
C VAL A 169 1.88 -10.48 5.93
N ARG A 170 2.07 -11.22 4.83
CA ARG A 170 3.38 -11.79 4.46
C ARG A 170 4.46 -10.73 4.35
N TYR A 171 4.08 -9.52 3.97
CA TYR A 171 4.96 -8.43 3.61
C TYR A 171 5.08 -7.35 4.68
N LEU A 172 4.45 -7.51 5.85
CA LEU A 172 4.50 -6.53 6.94
C LEU A 172 5.93 -6.31 7.43
N THR A 173 6.37 -5.06 7.39
CA THR A 173 7.70 -4.62 7.82
C THR A 173 7.62 -3.28 8.54
N PRO A 174 8.51 -3.01 9.52
CA PRO A 174 8.74 -1.65 9.99
C PRO A 174 9.74 -0.95 9.05
N GLY A 175 9.29 0.06 8.29
CA GLY A 175 10.15 0.85 7.42
C GLY A 175 10.83 0.00 6.32
N PHE A 176 12.17 0.03 6.29
CA PHE A 176 12.98 -0.58 5.22
C PHE A 176 13.42 -2.04 5.47
N ALA A 177 13.06 -2.61 6.62
CA ALA A 177 13.44 -3.98 6.97
C ALA A 177 12.94 -4.99 5.91
N ALA A 178 13.67 -6.09 5.73
CA ALA A 178 13.20 -7.19 4.90
C ALA A 178 11.99 -7.91 5.55
N PRO A 179 11.01 -8.39 4.77
CA PRO A 179 9.90 -9.17 5.32
C PRO A 179 10.37 -10.48 5.95
N ASP A 180 9.69 -10.91 7.01
CA ASP A 180 9.95 -12.21 7.65
C ASP A 180 9.62 -13.35 6.65
N PRO A 181 10.55 -14.27 6.36
CA PRO A 181 10.32 -15.35 5.40
C PRO A 181 9.34 -16.42 5.90
N ASN A 182 9.09 -16.50 7.22
CA ASN A 182 8.19 -17.49 7.79
C ASN A 182 6.72 -17.17 7.47
N PRO A 183 5.86 -18.19 7.29
CA PRO A 183 4.43 -17.97 7.09
C PRO A 183 3.79 -17.16 8.22
N PRO A 184 2.89 -16.21 7.91
CA PRO A 184 2.21 -15.44 8.95
C PRO A 184 1.36 -16.29 9.88
N SER A 185 1.39 -15.94 11.17
CA SER A 185 0.50 -16.55 12.17
C SER A 185 -0.96 -16.14 11.96
N PRO A 186 -1.95 -17.02 12.24
CA PRO A 186 -3.37 -16.64 12.19
C PRO A 186 -3.72 -15.46 13.08
N SER A 187 -3.07 -15.36 14.25
CA SER A 187 -3.23 -14.25 15.20
C SER A 187 -2.82 -12.91 14.59
N THR A 188 -1.69 -12.86 13.88
CA THR A 188 -1.22 -11.64 13.21
C THR A 188 -2.13 -11.25 12.04
N ARG A 189 -2.68 -12.22 11.31
CA ARG A 189 -3.69 -11.95 10.27
C ARG A 189 -4.91 -11.24 10.84
N ARG A 190 -5.44 -11.73 11.97
CA ARG A 190 -6.55 -11.08 12.67
C ARG A 190 -6.19 -9.67 13.15
N LEU A 191 -5.00 -9.52 13.74
CA LEU A 191 -4.53 -8.23 14.24
C LEU A 191 -4.35 -7.21 13.10
N LEU A 192 -3.89 -7.62 11.91
CA LEU A 192 -3.86 -6.74 10.74
C LEU A 192 -5.26 -6.22 10.41
N THR A 193 -6.28 -7.09 10.37
CA THR A 193 -7.67 -6.67 10.12
C THR A 193 -8.14 -5.61 11.11
N GLU A 194 -7.88 -5.83 12.40
CA GLU A 194 -8.23 -4.88 13.45
C GLU A 194 -7.47 -3.55 13.32
N CYS A 195 -6.20 -3.59 12.89
CA CYS A 195 -5.42 -2.39 12.61
C CYS A 195 -5.98 -1.63 11.41
N LEU A 196 -6.23 -2.31 10.29
CA LEU A 196 -6.80 -1.72 9.07
C LEU A 196 -8.12 -1.02 9.36
N ASP A 197 -9.03 -1.66 10.12
CA ASP A 197 -10.28 -1.04 10.53
C ASP A 197 -10.07 0.31 11.23
N LEU A 198 -9.06 0.43 12.10
CA LEU A 198 -8.79 1.64 12.89
C LEU A 198 -8.04 2.73 12.12
N ILE A 199 -7.21 2.35 11.13
CA ILE A 199 -6.40 3.30 10.35
C ILE A 199 -7.10 3.77 9.07
N THR A 200 -8.28 3.21 8.76
CA THR A 200 -9.15 3.66 7.68
C THR A 200 -10.42 4.30 8.21
N THR A 201 -11.11 5.05 7.36
CA THR A 201 -12.43 5.59 7.66
C THR A 201 -13.46 4.45 7.72
N PRO A 202 -14.51 4.59 8.56
CA PRO A 202 -14.82 5.75 9.40
C PRO A 202 -14.05 5.79 10.75
N LEU A 203 -13.45 4.70 11.22
CA LEU A 203 -12.92 4.65 12.60
C LEU A 203 -11.71 5.56 12.81
N LEU A 204 -10.92 5.84 11.77
CA LEU A 204 -9.85 6.83 11.84
C LEU A 204 -10.39 8.21 12.27
N TYR A 205 -11.57 8.62 11.79
CA TYR A 205 -12.21 9.86 12.22
C TYR A 205 -12.64 9.78 13.70
N GLU A 206 -13.17 8.65 14.14
CA GLU A 206 -13.54 8.46 15.55
C GLU A 206 -12.32 8.47 16.49
N VAL A 207 -11.17 7.93 16.06
CA VAL A 207 -9.89 8.05 16.80
C VAL A 207 -9.49 9.53 16.88
N ARG A 208 -9.51 10.25 15.76
CA ARG A 208 -9.16 11.69 15.70
C ARG A 208 -10.09 12.54 16.57
N ASN A 209 -11.37 12.20 16.61
CA ASN A 209 -12.39 12.83 17.45
C ASN A 209 -12.35 12.36 18.91
N ARG A 210 -11.41 11.48 19.28
CA ARG A 210 -11.25 10.93 20.63
C ARG A 210 -12.51 10.26 21.17
N ASN A 211 -13.24 9.54 20.31
CA ASN A 211 -14.40 8.77 20.73
C ASN A 211 -13.99 7.72 21.78
N PRO A 212 -14.58 7.71 22.99
CA PRO A 212 -14.15 6.84 24.07
C PRO A 212 -14.16 5.35 23.71
N ALA A 213 -15.19 4.87 23.02
CA ALA A 213 -15.31 3.46 22.65
C ALA A 213 -14.24 3.05 21.63
N THR A 214 -13.95 3.93 20.67
CA THR A 214 -12.89 3.69 19.67
C THR A 214 -11.51 3.77 20.30
N LEU A 215 -11.28 4.69 21.25
CA LEU A 215 -10.01 4.76 21.99
C LEU A 215 -9.81 3.53 22.89
N ASP A 216 -10.86 3.01 23.51
CA ASP A 216 -10.78 1.76 24.28
C ASP A 216 -10.44 0.57 23.36
N ARG A 217 -11.00 0.52 22.15
CA ARG A 217 -10.62 -0.47 21.12
C ARG A 217 -9.15 -0.30 20.69
N LEU A 218 -8.69 0.93 20.49
CA LEU A 218 -7.30 1.24 20.12
C LEU A 218 -6.32 0.79 21.23
N ARG A 219 -6.62 1.08 22.51
CA ARG A 219 -5.80 0.62 23.64
C ARG A 219 -5.79 -0.91 23.77
N ALA A 220 -6.94 -1.55 23.61
CA ALA A 220 -7.03 -3.01 23.65
C ALA A 220 -6.20 -3.66 22.53
N LEU A 221 -6.18 -3.05 21.34
CA LEU A 221 -5.36 -3.51 20.22
C LEU A 221 -3.86 -3.31 20.48
N ASP A 222 -3.45 -2.15 21.02
CA ASP A 222 -2.06 -1.91 21.44
C ASP A 222 -1.60 -2.96 22.47
N GLU A 223 -2.42 -3.23 23.48
CA GLU A 223 -2.14 -4.26 24.49
C GLU A 223 -2.03 -5.66 23.85
N ALA A 224 -2.95 -6.02 22.94
CA ALA A 224 -2.91 -7.29 22.22
C ALA A 224 -1.63 -7.44 21.39
N LEU A 225 -1.22 -6.39 20.67
CA LEU A 225 0.01 -6.35 19.89
C LEU A 225 1.27 -6.46 20.78
N ARG A 226 1.30 -5.78 21.93
CA ARG A 226 2.41 -5.90 22.90
C ARG A 226 2.54 -7.31 23.45
N ASN A 227 1.43 -7.96 23.74
CA ASN A 227 1.38 -9.32 24.30
C ASN A 227 1.52 -10.42 23.24
N GLN A 228 1.51 -10.08 21.95
CA GLN A 228 1.73 -11.04 20.86
C GLN A 228 3.21 -11.47 20.81
N HIS A 229 3.46 -12.76 21.08
CA HIS A 229 4.80 -13.35 21.07
C HIS A 229 5.11 -14.10 19.76
N GLU A 230 4.10 -14.73 19.16
CA GLU A 230 4.24 -15.35 17.85
C GLU A 230 4.35 -14.28 16.77
N ASP A 231 5.18 -14.52 15.75
CA ASP A 231 5.27 -13.64 14.58
C ASP A 231 5.65 -12.19 14.96
N ARG A 232 6.56 -12.10 15.94
CA ARG A 232 6.87 -10.85 16.64
C ARG A 232 7.29 -9.72 15.71
N HIS A 233 8.06 -10.03 14.66
CA HIS A 233 8.51 -9.03 13.69
C HIS A 233 7.35 -8.31 12.99
N ARG A 234 6.30 -9.05 12.61
CA ARG A 234 5.10 -8.46 12.00
C ARG A 234 4.24 -7.75 13.04
N ALA A 235 4.11 -8.32 14.23
CA ALA A 235 3.40 -7.67 15.34
C ALA A 235 4.04 -6.31 15.70
N ASP A 236 5.37 -6.22 15.71
CA ASP A 236 6.10 -4.97 15.95
C ASP A 236 5.88 -3.94 14.84
N ALA A 237 5.77 -4.38 13.57
CA ALA A 237 5.42 -3.49 12.46
C ALA A 237 4.04 -2.85 12.62
N LEU A 238 3.04 -3.65 13.04
CA LEU A 238 1.69 -3.14 13.34
C LEU A 238 1.70 -2.22 14.58
N LEU A 239 2.41 -2.64 15.64
CA LEU A 239 2.52 -1.91 16.90
C LEU A 239 3.14 -0.53 16.72
N ALA A 240 4.10 -0.37 15.82
CA ALA A 240 4.74 0.92 15.57
C ALA A 240 3.74 2.01 15.16
N LEU A 241 2.72 1.68 14.35
CA LEU A 241 1.67 2.65 13.99
C LEU A 241 0.64 2.81 15.12
N ILE A 242 0.15 1.68 15.67
CA ILE A 242 -0.91 1.70 16.69
C ILE A 242 -0.43 2.40 17.97
N GLY A 243 0.81 2.17 18.38
CA GLY A 243 1.43 2.84 19.53
C GLY A 243 1.47 4.36 19.36
N ASN A 244 1.86 4.86 18.18
CA ASN A 244 1.84 6.30 17.89
C ASN A 244 0.41 6.87 18.00
N LEU A 245 -0.60 6.16 17.49
CA LEU A 245 -2.00 6.60 17.61
C LEU A 245 -2.48 6.61 19.08
N VAL A 246 -2.06 5.65 19.90
CA VAL A 246 -2.36 5.65 21.34
C VAL A 246 -1.72 6.86 22.02
N GLU A 247 -0.44 7.12 21.77
CA GLU A 247 0.28 8.26 22.34
C GLU A 247 -0.37 9.60 21.95
N ASP A 248 -0.73 9.77 20.68
CA ASP A 248 -1.29 11.01 20.15
C ASP A 248 -2.74 11.28 20.60
N TYR A 249 -3.58 10.24 20.65
CA TYR A 249 -5.04 10.40 20.82
C TYR A 249 -5.60 9.83 22.12
N ALA A 250 -5.03 8.75 22.64
CA ALA A 250 -5.56 8.06 23.81
C ALA A 250 -4.90 8.52 25.13
N ASP A 251 -3.61 8.84 25.11
CA ASP A 251 -2.82 9.19 26.31
C ASP A 251 -2.42 10.68 26.36
N GLY A 252 -2.53 11.40 25.25
CA GLY A 252 -2.27 12.84 25.20
C GLY A 252 -3.19 13.64 26.14
N PRO A 253 -2.67 14.65 26.87
CA PRO A 253 -3.43 15.38 27.88
C PRO A 253 -4.72 15.95 27.27
N THR A 254 -5.83 15.77 27.98
CA THR A 254 -7.10 16.44 27.68
C THR A 254 -6.95 17.94 27.96
N GLY A 255 -6.34 18.64 27.02
CA GLY A 255 -6.09 20.08 27.08
C GLY A 255 -7.40 20.87 27.00
N GLN A 256 -7.81 21.38 28.16
CA GLN A 256 -8.45 22.68 28.40
C GLN A 256 -9.31 23.27 27.26
N LYS A 257 -10.62 23.36 27.55
CA LYS A 257 -11.55 24.33 26.98
C LYS A 257 -10.86 25.69 26.74
N GLN A 258 -10.87 26.16 25.50
CA GLN A 258 -11.02 27.60 25.23
C GLN A 258 -12.51 27.90 25.10
#